data_AF-A0A484SFY0-F1
#
_entry.id   AF-A0A484SFY0-F1
#
_cell.length_a   1.000
_cell.length_b   1.000
_cell.length_c   1.000
_cell.angle_alpha   90.00
_cell.angle_beta   90.00
_cell.angle_gamma   90.00
#
_symmetry.space_group_name_H-M   'P 1'
#
loop_
_entity.id
_entity.type
_entity.pdbx_description
1 polymer ?
#
loop_
_entity_poly.entity_id
_entity_poly.type
_entity_poly.pdbx_seq_one_letter_code
_entity_poly.pdbx_strand_id
1 'polypeptide(L)'
;MSALSRWDSVFVRLISQEKPMETTIKQDRIALKNLKAADFTSEGTLCFTATVIFDGIAIAEARNDGHSDGGMTIIHAHEGKTAQLAEAEQFAKSLPPDTLKGGVSGEGDEPVTIIINITLDYLVDQLAEAMQADRKLRTAYTREIHNKVLLIQNGKLLFLKGIKLKAIADRPAYFAALRARQKDPIVILAELPPDEAFALWKQHVLGGETS
;
A
#
# COMPACT_ATOMS: atom_id res chain seq x y z
N MET A 1 29.93 6.45 41.31
CA MET A 1 28.66 5.81 40.92
C MET A 1 27.55 6.80 41.30
N SER A 2 26.62 7.24 40.46
CA SER A 2 26.12 6.69 39.20
C SER A 2 25.78 7.85 38.24
N ALA A 3 26.25 7.73 37.00
CA ALA A 3 25.82 8.59 35.88
C ALA A 3 24.68 7.88 35.13
N LEU A 4 23.65 7.46 35.87
CA LEU A 4 22.56 6.60 35.38
C LEU A 4 21.29 7.37 35.00
N SER A 5 21.32 8.70 34.82
CA SER A 5 20.08 9.49 34.76
C SER A 5 19.82 10.29 33.47
N ARG A 6 20.27 9.83 32.30
CA ARG A 6 19.88 10.51 31.04
C ARG A 6 19.51 9.61 29.87
N TRP A 7 19.65 8.29 30.01
CA TRP A 7 19.47 7.34 28.90
C TRP A 7 18.24 6.42 29.03
N ASP A 8 17.50 6.48 30.14
CA ASP A 8 16.26 5.70 30.37
C ASP A 8 15.03 6.23 29.59
N SER A 9 15.15 7.34 28.88
CA SER A 9 14.03 8.03 28.22
C SER A 9 14.05 7.99 26.70
N VAL A 10 14.52 6.88 26.10
CA VAL A 10 14.15 6.63 24.70
C VAL A 10 12.70 6.16 24.68
N PHE A 11 11.78 7.10 24.79
CA PHE A 11 10.36 6.82 24.70
C PHE A 11 10.05 6.18 23.36
N VAL A 12 9.45 5.02 23.41
CA VAL A 12 8.99 4.29 22.24
C VAL A 12 7.51 4.55 22.04
N ARG A 13 7.08 4.85 20.81
CA ARG A 13 5.68 5.18 20.49
C ARG A 13 5.17 4.31 19.35
N LEU A 14 3.88 3.96 19.44
CA LEU A 14 3.14 3.22 18.42
C LEU A 14 2.85 4.11 17.20
N ILE A 15 2.87 3.51 16.02
CA ILE A 15 2.44 4.13 14.77
C ILE A 15 1.04 3.57 14.45
N SER A 16 0.04 4.44 14.36
CA SER A 16 -1.33 4.08 13.96
C SER A 16 -1.66 4.81 12.66
N GLN A 17 -2.11 4.08 11.64
CA GLN A 17 -2.62 4.61 10.37
C GLN A 17 -3.82 3.77 9.93
N GLU A 18 -4.65 4.37 9.07
CA GLU A 18 -5.85 3.75 8.49
C GLU A 18 -5.48 2.60 7.54
N LYS A 19 -6.33 1.57 7.51
CA LYS A 19 -6.14 0.33 6.75
C LYS A 19 -6.37 0.59 5.25
N PRO A 20 -5.39 0.37 4.37
CA PRO A 20 -5.57 0.52 2.94
C PRO A 20 -6.33 -0.69 2.38
N MET A 21 -7.06 -0.44 1.29
CA MET A 21 -7.71 -1.50 0.50
C MET A 21 -6.66 -2.37 -0.19
N GLU A 22 -6.73 -3.67 0.04
CA GLU A 22 -6.18 -4.67 -0.87
C GLU A 22 -7.26 -4.99 -1.92
N THR A 23 -6.86 -5.18 -3.18
CA THR A 23 -7.79 -5.61 -4.24
C THR A 23 -8.38 -6.97 -3.90
N THR A 24 -9.70 -7.10 -3.91
CA THR A 24 -10.41 -8.37 -3.70
C THR A 24 -10.28 -9.32 -4.90
N ILE A 25 -10.02 -8.79 -6.09
CA ILE A 25 -9.87 -9.56 -7.33
C ILE A 25 -8.45 -10.16 -7.42
N LYS A 26 -8.33 -11.49 -7.39
CA LYS A 26 -7.04 -12.19 -7.52
C LYS A 26 -6.80 -12.65 -8.95
N GLN A 27 -5.80 -12.07 -9.62
CA GLN A 27 -5.32 -12.46 -10.95
C GLN A 27 -3.91 -11.89 -11.19
N ASP A 28 -3.15 -12.44 -12.13
CA ASP A 28 -1.77 -12.06 -12.45
C ASP A 28 -1.49 -11.79 -13.94
N ARG A 29 -2.49 -11.97 -14.81
CA ARG A 29 -2.36 -11.80 -16.26
C ARG A 29 -2.44 -10.34 -16.70
N ILE A 30 -3.27 -9.54 -16.03
CA ILE A 30 -3.42 -8.11 -16.26
C ILE A 30 -2.65 -7.35 -15.19
N ALA A 31 -1.77 -6.46 -15.63
CA ALA A 31 -1.02 -5.57 -14.75
C ALA A 31 -1.01 -4.15 -15.30
N LEU A 32 -0.69 -3.18 -14.45
CA LEU A 32 -0.48 -1.80 -14.88
C LEU A 32 1.00 -1.41 -14.73
N LYS A 33 1.49 -0.64 -15.69
CA LYS A 33 2.81 0.01 -15.65
C LYS A 33 2.66 1.51 -15.87
N ASN A 34 3.70 2.25 -15.49
CA ASN A 34 3.79 3.70 -15.72
C ASN A 34 2.58 4.49 -15.20
N LEU A 35 1.92 4.02 -14.13
CA LEU A 35 0.80 4.73 -13.53
C LEU A 35 1.22 6.17 -13.21
N LYS A 36 0.44 7.15 -13.65
CA LYS A 36 0.56 8.56 -13.28
C LYS A 36 -0.79 8.94 -12.71
N ALA A 37 -0.82 9.18 -11.41
CA ALA A 37 -2.03 9.59 -10.71
C ALA A 37 -1.88 11.06 -10.28
N ALA A 38 -2.95 11.83 -10.40
CA ALA A 38 -3.03 13.14 -9.79
C ALA A 38 -3.49 12.99 -8.32
N ASP A 39 -2.89 13.74 -7.41
CA ASP A 39 -3.30 13.74 -5.98
C ASP A 39 -4.63 14.49 -5.76
N PHE A 40 -5.11 15.22 -6.76
CA PHE A 40 -6.46 15.77 -6.78
C PHE A 40 -7.45 14.67 -7.13
N THR A 41 -8.15 14.15 -6.13
CA THR A 41 -9.38 13.39 -6.35
C THR A 41 -10.46 14.41 -6.63
N SER A 42 -10.77 14.65 -7.90
CA SER A 42 -12.03 15.30 -8.25
C SER A 42 -13.14 14.32 -7.83
N GLU A 43 -13.79 14.64 -6.71
CA GLU A 43 -15.15 14.17 -6.40
C GLU A 43 -15.34 12.66 -6.19
N GLY A 44 -14.26 11.92 -5.91
CA GLY A 44 -14.31 10.55 -5.38
C GLY A 44 -13.67 9.46 -6.25
N THR A 45 -13.24 9.79 -7.48
CA THR A 45 -12.58 8.83 -8.38
C THR A 45 -11.10 9.20 -8.60
N LEU A 46 -10.24 8.19 -8.69
CA LEU A 46 -8.81 8.39 -8.96
C LEU A 46 -8.61 8.89 -10.39
N CYS A 47 -8.03 10.09 -10.55
CA CYS A 47 -7.60 10.59 -11.85
C CYS A 47 -6.22 10.00 -12.19
N PHE A 48 -6.12 9.23 -13.28
CA PHE A 48 -4.88 8.57 -13.67
C PHE A 48 -4.72 8.30 -15.17
N THR A 49 -3.47 8.03 -15.55
CA THR A 49 -3.12 7.32 -16.79
C THR A 49 -2.20 6.14 -16.47
N ALA A 50 -2.34 5.03 -17.19
CA ALA A 50 -1.49 3.84 -17.01
C ALA A 50 -1.37 3.03 -18.31
N THR A 51 -0.28 2.27 -18.45
CA THR A 51 -0.15 1.26 -19.51
C THR A 51 -0.71 -0.07 -19.02
N VAL A 52 -1.69 -0.63 -19.73
CA VAL A 52 -2.25 -1.96 -19.48
C VAL A 52 -1.31 -3.01 -20.09
N ILE A 53 -0.88 -3.94 -19.25
CA ILE A 53 -0.07 -5.10 -19.62
C ILE A 53 -0.96 -6.34 -19.55
N PHE A 54 -0.98 -7.15 -20.60
CA PHE A 54 -1.65 -8.46 -20.63
C PHE A 54 -0.64 -9.54 -21.00
N ASP A 55 -0.49 -10.56 -20.15
CA ASP A 55 0.50 -11.64 -20.26
C ASP A 55 1.93 -11.11 -20.53
N GLY A 56 2.29 -10.03 -19.83
CA GLY A 56 3.60 -9.38 -19.95
C GLY A 56 3.75 -8.43 -21.14
N ILE A 57 2.76 -8.29 -22.01
CA ILE A 57 2.79 -7.45 -23.21
C ILE A 57 2.02 -6.14 -22.97
N ALA A 58 2.59 -5.00 -23.33
CA ALA A 58 1.87 -3.73 -23.35
C ALA A 58 0.83 -3.72 -24.47
N ILE A 59 -0.45 -3.61 -24.12
CA ILE A 59 -1.57 -3.74 -25.06
C ILE A 59 -2.40 -2.46 -25.20
N ALA A 60 -2.45 -1.60 -24.18
CA ALA A 60 -3.32 -0.42 -24.19
C ALA A 60 -2.85 0.67 -23.22
N GLU A 61 -3.35 1.88 -23.42
CA GLU A 61 -3.33 2.95 -22.45
C GLU A 61 -4.70 3.05 -21.78
N ALA A 62 -4.72 3.11 -20.44
CA ALA A 62 -5.90 3.38 -19.64
C ALA A 62 -5.85 4.81 -19.10
N ARG A 63 -6.99 5.49 -19.11
CA ARG A 63 -7.15 6.86 -18.61
C ARG A 63 -8.47 7.02 -17.88
N ASN A 64 -8.40 7.60 -16.68
CA ASN A 64 -9.53 8.17 -15.96
C ASN A 64 -9.22 9.65 -15.70
N ASP A 65 -10.12 10.55 -16.11
CA ASP A 65 -9.92 11.98 -15.93
C ASP A 65 -10.54 12.55 -14.66
N GLY A 66 -11.28 11.73 -13.90
CA GLY A 66 -11.83 12.07 -12.59
C GLY A 66 -13.05 13.00 -12.62
N HIS A 67 -13.77 13.19 -13.73
CA HIS A 67 -14.92 14.12 -13.72
C HIS A 67 -16.09 13.66 -12.82
N SER A 68 -16.81 14.66 -12.31
CA SER A 68 -17.90 14.67 -11.30
C SER A 68 -19.11 13.76 -11.57
N ASP A 69 -19.23 13.20 -12.77
CA ASP A 69 -20.37 12.36 -13.18
C ASP A 69 -20.06 10.86 -13.10
N GLY A 70 -18.97 10.48 -12.41
CA GLY A 70 -18.47 9.10 -12.37
C GLY A 70 -17.58 8.79 -13.57
N GLY A 71 -16.46 9.50 -13.67
CA GLY A 71 -15.48 9.36 -14.76
C GLY A 71 -15.22 7.89 -15.12
N MET A 72 -15.52 7.53 -16.37
CA MET A 72 -15.32 6.19 -16.90
C MET A 72 -13.85 6.01 -17.27
N THR A 73 -13.28 4.89 -16.85
CA THR A 73 -11.94 4.49 -17.31
C THR A 73 -11.99 4.07 -18.77
N ILE A 74 -11.36 4.87 -19.62
CA ILE A 74 -11.25 4.63 -21.06
C ILE A 74 -9.97 3.84 -21.31
N ILE A 75 -10.08 2.74 -22.03
CA ILE A 75 -8.94 1.89 -22.40
C ILE A 75 -8.80 1.90 -23.92
N HIS A 76 -7.65 2.38 -24.39
CA HIS A 76 -7.34 2.51 -25.81
C HIS A 76 -6.20 1.58 -26.20
N ALA A 77 -6.46 0.65 -27.13
CA ALA A 77 -5.43 -0.26 -27.62
C ALA A 77 -4.25 0.50 -28.23
N HIS A 78 -3.04 -0.02 -28.00
CA HIS A 78 -1.89 0.38 -28.80
C HIS A 78 -2.03 -0.14 -30.24
N GLU A 79 -1.25 0.44 -31.15
CA GLU A 79 -1.28 0.06 -32.56
C GLU A 79 -1.05 -1.45 -32.75
N GLY A 80 -1.94 -2.11 -33.50
CA GLY A 80 -1.91 -3.55 -33.75
C GLY A 80 -2.30 -4.44 -32.56
N LYS A 81 -2.75 -3.86 -31.43
CA LYS A 81 -3.09 -4.61 -30.21
C LYS A 81 -4.58 -4.82 -29.97
N THR A 82 -5.45 -4.43 -30.90
CA THR A 82 -6.92 -4.54 -30.76
C THR A 82 -7.38 -5.96 -30.43
N ALA A 83 -6.82 -6.99 -31.09
CA ALA A 83 -7.17 -8.38 -30.79
C ALA A 83 -6.75 -8.80 -29.38
N GLN A 84 -5.56 -8.39 -28.94
CA GLN A 84 -5.06 -8.69 -27.59
C GLN A 84 -5.83 -7.93 -26.50
N LEU A 85 -6.31 -6.71 -26.81
CA LEU A 85 -7.21 -5.99 -25.92
C LEU A 85 -8.55 -6.74 -25.76
N ALA A 86 -9.13 -7.24 -26.85
CA ALA A 86 -10.36 -8.04 -26.79
C ALA A 86 -10.17 -9.34 -25.99
N GLU A 87 -9.01 -9.99 -26.10
CA GLU A 87 -8.67 -11.15 -25.25
C GLU A 87 -8.57 -10.78 -23.76
N ALA A 88 -7.96 -9.63 -23.45
CA ALA A 88 -7.90 -9.13 -22.07
C ALA A 88 -9.29 -8.80 -21.51
N GLU A 89 -10.18 -8.23 -22.31
CA GLU A 89 -11.59 -7.99 -21.93
C GLU A 89 -12.35 -9.28 -21.66
N GLN A 90 -12.18 -10.30 -22.51
CA GLN A 90 -12.79 -11.61 -22.31
C GLN A 90 -12.25 -12.28 -21.05
N PHE A 91 -10.93 -12.18 -20.81
CA PHE A 91 -10.32 -12.68 -19.60
C PHE A 91 -10.88 -11.99 -18.35
N ALA A 92 -10.97 -10.66 -18.33
CA ALA A 92 -11.55 -9.91 -17.22
C ALA A 92 -12.98 -10.38 -16.91
N LYS A 93 -13.82 -10.53 -17.95
CA LYS A 93 -15.20 -11.05 -17.82
C LYS A 93 -15.29 -12.49 -17.32
N SER A 94 -14.22 -13.29 -17.47
CA SER A 94 -14.17 -14.67 -16.97
C SER A 94 -13.79 -14.78 -15.49
N LEU A 95 -13.32 -13.69 -14.87
CA LEU A 95 -12.97 -13.67 -13.46
C LEU A 95 -14.22 -13.81 -12.58
N PRO A 96 -14.10 -14.40 -11.38
CA PRO A 96 -15.20 -14.43 -10.42
C PRO A 96 -15.73 -13.01 -10.15
N PRO A 97 -17.06 -12.83 -10.04
CA PRO A 97 -17.63 -11.54 -9.66
C PRO A 97 -17.06 -11.02 -8.34
N ASP A 98 -16.87 -9.70 -8.25
CA ASP A 98 -16.55 -9.04 -7.01
C ASP A 98 -17.81 -8.83 -6.17
N THR A 99 -17.64 -8.64 -4.88
CA THR A 99 -18.75 -8.39 -3.96
C THR A 99 -18.48 -7.16 -3.12
N LEU A 100 -19.32 -6.14 -3.27
CA LEU A 100 -19.33 -4.99 -2.37
C LEU A 100 -20.35 -5.23 -1.26
N LYS A 101 -19.88 -5.10 -0.01
CA LYS A 101 -20.77 -5.04 1.15
C LYS A 101 -21.16 -3.59 1.37
N GLY A 102 -22.34 -3.21 0.87
CA GLY A 102 -22.89 -1.86 0.96
C GLY A 102 -23.79 -1.69 2.19
N GLY A 103 -23.71 -0.51 2.82
CA GLY A 103 -24.33 -0.20 4.11
C GLY A 103 -25.85 -0.21 4.16
N VAL A 104 -26.32 -0.55 5.36
CA VAL A 104 -27.71 -0.63 5.83
C VAL A 104 -28.51 0.63 5.48
N SER A 105 -29.55 0.49 4.66
CA SER A 105 -30.62 1.49 4.54
C SER A 105 -31.76 1.14 5.49
N GLY A 106 -31.57 1.35 6.80
CA GLY A 106 -32.62 1.22 7.82
C GLY A 106 -32.29 0.25 8.96
N GLU A 107 -32.57 0.65 10.20
CA GLU A 107 -32.49 -0.23 11.39
C GLU A 107 -33.31 -1.52 11.16
N GLY A 108 -32.63 -2.63 10.84
CA GLY A 108 -33.24 -3.96 10.74
C GLY A 108 -32.93 -4.78 9.49
N ASP A 109 -32.33 -4.20 8.44
CA ASP A 109 -32.08 -4.94 7.19
C ASP A 109 -30.71 -5.63 7.15
N GLU A 110 -30.71 -6.90 6.72
CA GLU A 110 -29.51 -7.70 6.43
C GLU A 110 -28.59 -6.98 5.42
N PRO A 111 -27.26 -7.09 5.55
CA PRO A 111 -26.33 -6.38 4.69
C PRO A 111 -26.53 -6.77 3.21
N VAL A 112 -26.92 -5.81 2.37
CA VAL A 112 -27.06 -6.03 0.93
C VAL A 112 -25.68 -6.26 0.33
N THR A 113 -25.46 -7.47 -0.17
CA THR A 113 -24.26 -7.81 -0.94
C THR A 113 -24.53 -7.48 -2.40
N ILE A 114 -23.81 -6.50 -2.94
CA ILE A 114 -23.87 -6.13 -4.36
C ILE A 114 -22.84 -6.97 -5.10
N ILE A 115 -23.30 -7.74 -6.09
CA ILE A 115 -22.45 -8.54 -6.98
C ILE A 115 -22.06 -7.68 -8.19
N ILE A 116 -20.77 -7.55 -8.44
CA ILE A 116 -20.20 -6.80 -9.56
C ILE A 116 -19.53 -7.78 -10.52
N ASN A 117 -20.04 -7.86 -11.74
CA ASN A 117 -19.36 -8.60 -12.80
C ASN A 117 -18.10 -7.83 -13.22
N ILE A 118 -16.97 -8.53 -13.29
CA ILE A 118 -15.70 -7.90 -13.59
C ILE A 118 -15.66 -7.48 -15.06
N THR A 119 -15.46 -6.19 -15.30
CA THR A 119 -15.07 -5.63 -16.60
C THR A 119 -13.60 -5.24 -16.58
N LEU A 120 -13.00 -5.02 -17.76
CA LEU A 120 -11.59 -4.67 -17.85
C LEU A 120 -11.31 -3.29 -17.22
N ASP A 121 -12.20 -2.32 -17.45
CA ASP A 121 -12.17 -0.99 -16.84
C ASP A 121 -12.26 -1.07 -15.31
N TYR A 122 -13.21 -1.83 -14.76
CA TYR A 122 -13.31 -2.04 -13.31
C TYR A 122 -12.03 -2.65 -12.71
N LEU A 123 -11.48 -3.69 -13.35
CA LEU A 123 -10.23 -4.31 -12.90
C LEU A 123 -9.06 -3.31 -12.96
N VAL A 124 -8.98 -2.50 -14.01
CA VAL A 124 -7.95 -1.47 -14.15
C VAL A 124 -8.07 -0.42 -13.04
N ASP A 125 -9.28 -0.01 -12.66
CA ASP A 125 -9.48 0.92 -11.55
C ASP A 125 -8.99 0.35 -10.22
N GLN A 126 -9.38 -0.90 -9.92
CA GLN A 126 -8.91 -1.59 -8.70
C GLN A 126 -7.38 -1.71 -8.66
N LEU A 127 -6.75 -2.04 -9.79
CA LEU A 127 -5.30 -2.10 -9.90
C LEU A 127 -4.65 -0.72 -9.74
N ALA A 128 -5.23 0.33 -10.33
CA ALA A 128 -4.71 1.69 -10.23
C ALA A 128 -4.79 2.22 -8.79
N GLU A 129 -5.92 1.99 -8.11
CA GLU A 129 -6.12 2.33 -6.70
C GLU A 129 -5.11 1.63 -5.80
N ALA A 130 -4.93 0.32 -5.96
CA ALA A 130 -3.98 -0.45 -5.17
C ALA A 130 -2.53 -0.01 -5.40
N MET A 131 -2.15 0.26 -6.65
CA MET A 131 -0.83 0.80 -6.97
C MET A 131 -0.62 2.20 -6.39
N GLN A 132 -1.64 3.06 -6.41
CA GLN A 132 -1.55 4.39 -5.81
C GLN A 132 -1.49 4.32 -4.28
N ALA A 133 -2.25 3.42 -3.65
CA ALA A 133 -2.17 3.15 -2.22
C ALA A 133 -0.77 2.65 -1.83
N ASP A 134 -0.18 1.70 -2.58
CA ASP A 134 1.18 1.21 -2.31
C ASP A 134 2.23 2.33 -2.46
N ARG A 135 2.10 3.21 -3.46
CA ARG A 135 2.98 4.38 -3.61
C ARG A 135 2.87 5.35 -2.44
N LYS A 136 1.67 5.61 -1.93
CA LYS A 136 1.46 6.44 -0.73
C LYS A 136 2.12 5.79 0.49
N LEU A 137 1.96 4.48 0.66
CA LEU A 137 2.62 3.73 1.74
C LEU A 137 4.14 3.78 1.65
N ARG A 138 4.72 3.55 0.46
CA ARG A 138 6.17 3.65 0.23
C ARG A 138 6.70 5.05 0.53
N THR A 139 5.96 6.08 0.13
CA THR A 139 6.31 7.47 0.41
C THR A 139 6.28 7.76 1.92
N ALA A 140 5.22 7.32 2.60
CA ALA A 140 5.10 7.45 4.05
C ALA A 140 6.26 6.74 4.76
N TYR A 141 6.50 5.47 4.42
CA TYR A 141 7.60 4.67 4.95
C TYR A 141 8.97 5.33 4.73
N THR A 142 9.26 5.79 3.52
CA THR A 142 10.54 6.44 3.18
C THR A 142 10.77 7.67 4.07
N ARG A 143 9.72 8.49 4.26
CA ARG A 143 9.77 9.65 5.16
C ARG A 143 10.02 9.24 6.61
N GLU A 144 9.44 8.12 7.06
CA GLU A 144 9.62 7.64 8.42
C GLU A 144 11.04 7.10 8.65
N ILE A 145 11.48 6.14 7.84
CA ILE A 145 12.76 5.46 8.04
C ILE A 145 13.95 6.39 7.87
N HIS A 146 13.85 7.42 7.03
CA HIS A 146 14.91 8.42 6.90
C HIS A 146 15.06 9.29 8.17
N ASN A 147 13.97 9.52 8.90
CA ASN A 147 13.94 10.44 10.03
C ASN A 147 13.95 9.76 11.39
N LYS A 148 13.47 8.53 11.49
CA LYS A 148 13.26 7.79 12.75
C LYS A 148 14.07 6.50 12.73
N VAL A 149 14.56 6.08 13.89
CA VAL A 149 14.99 4.70 14.08
C VAL A 149 13.75 3.87 14.37
N LEU A 150 13.30 3.10 13.38
CA LEU A 150 12.15 2.20 13.48
C LEU A 150 12.60 0.81 13.93
N LEU A 151 11.84 0.18 14.82
CA LEU A 151 12.11 -1.16 15.30
C LEU A 151 10.81 -1.95 15.56
N ILE A 152 10.91 -3.27 15.50
CA ILE A 152 9.89 -4.19 16.01
C ILE A 152 10.36 -4.76 17.35
N GLN A 153 9.47 -4.72 18.34
CA GLN A 153 9.67 -5.37 19.64
C GLN A 153 8.33 -5.95 20.08
N ASN A 154 8.31 -7.22 20.49
CA ASN A 154 7.10 -7.92 20.96
C ASN A 154 5.90 -7.77 19.99
N GLY A 155 6.14 -7.93 18.69
CA GLY A 155 5.12 -7.83 17.65
C GLY A 155 4.60 -6.41 17.38
N LYS A 156 5.20 -5.37 17.99
CA LYS A 156 4.76 -3.98 17.83
C LYS A 156 5.79 -3.17 17.06
N LEU A 157 5.30 -2.35 16.12
CA LEU A 157 6.10 -1.34 15.44
C LEU A 157 6.27 -0.11 16.32
N LEU A 158 7.53 0.29 16.47
CA LEU A 158 8.02 1.19 17.49
C LEU A 158 9.09 2.11 16.90
N PHE A 159 9.30 3.28 17.51
CA PHE A 159 10.37 4.19 17.11
C PHE A 159 11.06 4.88 18.28
N LEU A 160 12.35 5.23 18.12
CA LEU A 160 13.10 5.97 19.14
C LEU A 160 12.74 7.46 19.10
N LYS A 161 12.07 7.98 20.14
CA LYS A 161 11.74 9.41 20.23
C LYS A 161 13.00 10.27 20.38
N GLY A 162 13.07 11.36 19.61
CA GLY A 162 14.14 12.36 19.72
C GLY A 162 15.45 11.98 19.03
N ILE A 163 15.57 10.75 18.51
CA ILE A 163 16.77 10.28 17.80
C ILE A 163 16.47 10.21 16.31
N LYS A 164 17.24 10.97 15.52
CA LYS A 164 17.17 10.91 14.05
C LYS A 164 18.17 9.89 13.52
N LEU A 165 17.73 8.98 12.65
CA LEU A 165 18.61 7.95 12.07
C LEU A 165 19.86 8.56 11.40
N LYS A 166 19.68 9.64 10.66
CA LYS A 166 20.77 10.36 9.98
C LYS A 166 21.78 11.04 10.92
N ALA A 167 21.44 11.25 12.19
CA ALA A 167 22.32 11.88 13.17
C ALA A 167 23.22 10.88 13.90
N ILE A 168 23.02 9.58 13.68
CA ILE A 168 23.83 8.51 14.27
C ILE A 168 25.08 8.32 13.40
N ALA A 169 26.24 8.69 13.93
CA ALA A 169 27.52 8.58 13.23
C ALA A 169 27.97 7.13 13.07
N ASP A 170 28.00 6.36 14.16
CA ASP A 170 28.31 4.93 14.15
C ASP A 170 27.03 4.12 14.38
N ARG A 171 26.36 3.76 13.29
CA ARG A 171 25.10 3.01 13.33
C ARG A 171 25.30 1.60 13.89
N PRO A 172 26.29 0.79 13.45
CA PRO A 172 26.52 -0.53 14.01
C PRO A 172 26.73 -0.53 15.52
N ALA A 173 27.60 0.34 16.05
CA ALA A 173 27.85 0.40 17.49
C ALA A 173 26.61 0.87 18.26
N TYR A 174 25.88 1.86 17.73
CA TYR A 174 24.65 2.34 18.35
C TYR A 174 23.57 1.25 18.42
N PHE A 175 23.38 0.49 17.33
CA PHE A 175 22.39 -0.59 17.29
C PHE A 175 22.77 -1.79 18.16
N ALA A 176 24.05 -2.15 18.23
CA ALA A 176 24.54 -3.16 19.16
C ALA A 176 24.28 -2.74 20.62
N ALA A 177 24.60 -1.48 20.96
CA ALA A 177 24.34 -0.93 22.29
C ALA A 177 22.83 -0.85 22.60
N LEU A 178 22.00 -0.54 21.60
CA LEU A 178 20.55 -0.54 21.75
C LEU A 178 20.03 -1.94 22.09
N ARG A 179 20.45 -2.96 21.35
CA ARG A 179 20.08 -4.37 21.62
C ARG A 179 20.51 -4.83 23.00
N ALA A 180 21.75 -4.54 23.40
CA ALA A 180 22.29 -4.94 24.70
C ALA A 180 21.52 -4.36 25.90
N ARG A 181 20.74 -3.29 25.69
CA ARG A 181 19.92 -2.65 26.72
C ARG A 181 18.48 -3.16 26.77
N GLN A 182 18.04 -3.90 25.75
CA GLN A 182 16.68 -4.44 25.72
C GLN A 182 16.64 -5.81 26.39
N LYS A 183 15.54 -6.09 27.10
CA LYS A 183 15.28 -7.42 27.66
C LYS A 183 14.77 -8.39 26.59
N ASP A 184 13.99 -7.85 25.65
CA ASP A 184 13.39 -8.62 24.56
C ASP A 184 14.16 -8.40 23.25
N PRO A 185 14.19 -9.39 22.35
CA PRO A 185 14.75 -9.23 21.01
C PRO A 185 14.08 -8.07 20.25
N ILE A 186 14.90 -7.30 19.55
CA ILE A 186 14.43 -6.21 18.67
C ILE A 186 14.93 -6.40 17.25
N VAL A 187 14.09 -6.06 16.28
CA VAL A 187 14.45 -5.97 14.85
C VAL A 187 14.50 -4.51 14.47
N ILE A 188 15.64 -4.01 14.01
CA ILE A 188 15.80 -2.61 13.59
C ILE A 188 15.67 -2.55 12.08
N LEU A 189 14.66 -1.85 11.58
CA LEU A 189 14.31 -1.86 10.15
C LEU A 189 15.44 -1.32 9.27
N ALA A 190 16.28 -0.43 9.81
CA ALA A 190 17.41 0.16 9.08
C ALA A 190 18.57 -0.82 8.80
N GLU A 191 18.56 -2.03 9.38
CA GLU A 191 19.55 -3.08 9.11
C GLU A 191 19.05 -4.14 8.11
N LEU A 192 17.77 -4.08 7.73
CA LEU A 192 17.18 -5.00 6.77
C LEU A 192 17.33 -4.46 5.33
N PRO A 193 17.28 -5.34 4.30
CA PRO A 193 17.10 -4.92 2.92
C PRO A 193 15.87 -4.01 2.76
N PRO A 194 15.90 -2.99 1.88
CA PRO A 194 14.82 -2.00 1.78
C PRO A 194 13.42 -2.57 1.56
N ASP A 195 13.29 -3.60 0.71
CA ASP A 195 12.00 -4.22 0.42
C ASP A 195 11.48 -5.07 1.59
N GLU A 196 12.37 -5.79 2.29
CA GLU A 196 12.01 -6.55 3.49
C GLU A 196 11.58 -5.61 4.63
N ALA A 197 12.33 -4.53 4.82
CA ALA A 197 12.03 -3.51 5.82
C ALA A 197 10.68 -2.82 5.55
N PHE A 198 10.37 -2.54 4.28
CA PHE A 198 9.09 -1.98 3.86
C PHE A 198 7.94 -2.98 4.08
N ALA A 199 8.12 -4.23 3.67
CA ALA A 199 7.11 -5.28 3.86
C ALA A 199 6.77 -5.48 5.33
N LEU A 200 7.78 -5.54 6.20
CA LEU A 200 7.59 -5.66 7.64
C LEU A 200 6.90 -4.42 8.24
N TRP A 201 7.32 -3.22 7.86
CA TRP A 201 6.65 -1.98 8.28
C TRP A 201 5.18 -1.97 7.85
N LYS A 202 4.90 -2.31 6.57
CA LYS A 202 3.55 -2.36 6.00
C LYS A 202 2.69 -3.35 6.80
N GLN A 203 3.17 -4.57 7.04
CA GLN A 203 2.44 -5.55 7.84
C GLN A 203 2.01 -5.00 9.21
N HIS A 204 2.88 -4.30 9.92
CA HIS A 204 2.54 -3.77 11.25
C HIS A 204 1.66 -2.51 11.23
N VAL A 205 1.74 -1.69 10.18
CA VAL A 205 0.88 -0.50 10.05
C VAL A 205 -0.52 -0.88 9.57
N LEU A 206 -0.65 -1.93 8.75
CA LEU A 206 -1.94 -2.35 8.19
C LEU A 206 -2.63 -3.49 8.97
N GLY A 207 -1.83 -4.36 9.58
CA GLY A 207 -2.25 -5.57 10.29
C GLY A 207 -2.39 -5.35 11.79
N GLY A 208 -3.07 -4.26 12.20
CA GLY A 208 -3.42 -4.06 13.59
C GLY A 208 -4.18 -5.27 14.13
N GLU A 209 -3.55 -5.96 15.09
CA GLU A 209 -4.02 -7.14 15.85
C GLU A 209 -3.86 -8.52 15.18
N THR A 210 -2.68 -9.10 15.37
CA THR A 210 -2.59 -10.55 15.64
C THR A 210 -1.99 -10.74 17.04
N SER A 211 -2.84 -10.65 18.06
CA SER A 211 -2.73 -11.35 19.36
C SER A 211 -3.99 -11.06 20.16
#